data_AF-A0A976E2S6-F1
#
_entry.id   AF-A0A976E2S6-F1
#
_cell.length_a   1.000
_cell.length_b   1.000
_cell.length_c   1.000
_cell.angle_alpha   90.00
_cell.angle_beta   90.00
_cell.angle_gamma   90.00
#
_symmetry.space_group_name_H-M   'P 1'
#
loop_
_entity.id
_entity.type
_entity.pdbx_description
1 polymer ?
#
loop_
_entity_poly.entity_id
_entity_poly.type
_entity_poly.pdbx_seq_one_letter_code
_entity_poly.pdbx_strand_id
1 'polypeptide(L)'
;MPRNATKGSRQRKAKTLTEIGLSACALGIAFIIVPLFMSKSLIAQALSPLKYVGMLALLIGIAALWIDWLRKRQPSKQNLVEVIPIAPKADAPFANVKAHAPSPSGVSEHTRALSPAAGTAPERATAWSPAVFEAIEWRRFEAVCEALFAQAGFETKSQSHGADGGVDIWLYSRHSKDSVALIVQCKHWRGKEVGVKELREFLGVMASNKIMRGTYATTSTYTSEALKFANSNGISALDANGLLALIAKRSEPQQQALLDVAYEGEYWRPTCASCGVKMLSRTPSKGGAAFWGCANYPRCRSMLPMAKGAAR
;
A
#
# COMPACT_ATOMS: atom_id res chain seq x y z
N MET A 1 -13.82 -36.72 -50.93
CA MET A 1 -12.90 -35.90 -50.11
C MET A 1 -13.74 -34.92 -49.27
N PRO A 2 -13.35 -34.61 -48.02
CA PRO A 2 -13.89 -35.31 -46.84
C PRO A 2 -14.93 -34.53 -46.01
N ARG A 3 -15.68 -35.31 -45.22
CA ARG A 3 -16.51 -34.89 -44.08
C ARG A 3 -15.62 -34.30 -42.98
N ASN A 4 -15.96 -33.12 -42.46
CA ASN A 4 -15.38 -32.60 -41.21
C ASN A 4 -16.42 -32.61 -40.09
N ALA A 5 -16.27 -33.59 -39.20
CA ALA A 5 -16.84 -33.58 -37.87
C ALA A 5 -15.87 -32.87 -36.92
N THR A 6 -16.33 -31.85 -36.20
CA THR A 6 -15.57 -31.27 -35.08
C THR A 6 -16.33 -31.47 -33.78
N LYS A 7 -15.73 -32.33 -32.94
CA LYS A 7 -16.12 -32.70 -31.57
C LYS A 7 -16.21 -31.46 -30.67
N GLY A 8 -17.33 -31.29 -29.99
CA GLY A 8 -17.43 -30.40 -28.82
C GLY A 8 -16.65 -30.98 -27.64
N SER A 9 -15.62 -30.28 -27.18
CA SER A 9 -14.90 -30.64 -25.95
C SER A 9 -15.66 -30.11 -24.74
N ARG A 10 -16.07 -31.01 -23.84
CA ARG A 10 -16.78 -30.70 -22.60
C ARG A 10 -15.73 -30.55 -21.50
N GLN A 11 -15.30 -29.32 -21.18
CA GLN A 11 -14.43 -29.06 -20.02
C GLN A 11 -15.20 -29.36 -18.72
N ARG A 12 -14.76 -30.38 -17.97
CA ARG A 12 -15.25 -30.65 -16.60
C ARG A 12 -14.63 -29.62 -15.64
N LYS A 13 -15.46 -28.76 -15.03
CA LYS A 13 -15.04 -27.92 -13.90
C LYS A 13 -14.58 -28.82 -12.74
N ALA A 14 -13.39 -28.54 -12.20
CA ALA A 14 -12.92 -29.16 -10.96
C ALA A 14 -13.79 -28.70 -9.78
N LYS A 15 -14.23 -29.64 -8.93
CA LYS A 15 -15.06 -29.34 -7.75
C LYS A 15 -14.23 -28.70 -6.64
N THR A 16 -14.84 -27.78 -5.89
CA THR A 16 -14.20 -27.11 -4.75
C THR A 16 -14.06 -28.04 -3.55
N LEU A 17 -13.07 -27.81 -2.68
CA LEU A 17 -12.82 -28.66 -1.49
C LEU A 17 -14.03 -28.71 -0.54
N THR A 18 -14.81 -27.62 -0.49
CA THR A 18 -16.07 -27.53 0.25
C THR A 18 -17.15 -28.44 -0.33
N GLU A 19 -17.28 -28.51 -1.66
CA GLU A 19 -18.24 -29.40 -2.31
C GLU A 19 -17.89 -30.88 -2.06
N ILE A 20 -16.60 -31.20 -2.06
CA ILE A 20 -16.10 -32.54 -1.73
C ILE A 20 -16.43 -32.87 -0.27
N GLY A 21 -16.11 -31.97 0.68
CA GLY A 21 -16.38 -32.16 2.11
C GLY A 21 -17.87 -32.34 2.44
N LEU A 22 -18.75 -31.50 1.87
CA LEU A 22 -20.20 -31.61 2.03
C LEU A 22 -20.75 -32.93 1.48
N SER A 23 -20.29 -33.36 0.30
CA SER A 23 -20.74 -34.61 -0.31
C SER A 23 -20.30 -35.85 0.48
N ALA A 24 -19.08 -35.84 1.04
CA ALA A 24 -18.57 -36.92 1.87
C ALA A 24 -19.32 -37.03 3.21
N CYS A 25 -19.64 -35.90 3.86
CA CYS A 25 -20.46 -35.88 5.07
C CYS A 25 -21.86 -36.43 4.82
N ALA A 26 -22.53 -36.01 3.73
CA ALA A 26 -23.87 -36.48 3.39
C ALA A 26 -23.92 -37.99 3.15
N LEU A 27 -22.94 -38.54 2.43
CA LEU A 27 -22.80 -39.99 2.21
C LEU A 27 -22.51 -40.73 3.53
N GLY A 28 -21.60 -40.20 4.37
CA GLY A 28 -21.30 -40.79 5.67
C GLY A 28 -22.51 -40.88 6.59
N ILE A 29 -23.31 -39.81 6.67
CA ILE A 29 -24.56 -39.77 7.46
C ILE A 29 -25.56 -40.80 6.93
N ALA A 30 -25.74 -40.89 5.61
CA ALA A 30 -26.65 -41.86 5.01
C ALA A 30 -26.26 -43.31 5.36
N PHE A 31 -24.98 -43.66 5.27
CA PHE A 31 -24.49 -45.00 5.61
C PHE A 31 -24.59 -45.34 7.11
N ILE A 32 -24.67 -44.34 7.98
CA ILE A 32 -24.88 -44.54 9.42
C ILE A 32 -26.36 -44.68 9.75
N ILE A 33 -27.23 -43.83 9.17
CA ILE A 33 -28.66 -43.77 9.50
C ILE A 33 -29.46 -44.90 8.85
N VAL A 34 -29.19 -45.23 7.58
CA VAL A 34 -29.98 -46.23 6.83
C VAL A 34 -29.99 -47.60 7.53
N PRO A 35 -28.85 -48.13 8.05
CA PRO A 35 -28.86 -49.39 8.79
C PRO A 35 -29.53 -49.32 10.18
N LEU A 36 -29.64 -48.13 10.79
CA LEU A 36 -30.32 -47.94 12.08
C LEU A 36 -31.85 -48.01 11.92
N PHE A 37 -32.38 -47.47 10.82
CA PHE A 37 -33.80 -47.53 10.48
C PHE A 37 -34.25 -48.94 10.07
N MET A 38 -33.34 -49.77 9.54
CA MET A 38 -33.61 -51.15 9.12
C MET A 38 -33.21 -52.23 10.14
N SER A 39 -32.92 -51.83 11.38
CA SER A 39 -32.35 -52.67 12.45
C SER A 39 -33.13 -53.93 12.83
N LYS A 40 -34.36 -54.12 12.33
CA LYS A 40 -35.19 -55.32 12.53
C LYS A 40 -35.12 -56.36 11.39
N SER A 41 -34.36 -56.13 10.32
CA SER A 41 -34.25 -57.07 9.19
C SER A 41 -32.90 -57.79 9.14
N LEU A 42 -32.89 -59.03 8.62
CA LEU A 42 -31.67 -59.83 8.38
C LEU A 42 -30.62 -59.08 7.52
N ILE A 43 -31.07 -58.17 6.65
CA ILE A 43 -30.24 -57.34 5.79
C ILE A 43 -29.39 -56.35 6.62
N ALA A 44 -29.88 -55.91 7.78
CA ALA A 44 -29.15 -54.98 8.64
C ALA A 44 -27.91 -55.59 9.31
N GLN A 45 -27.90 -56.91 9.56
CA GLN A 45 -26.70 -57.60 10.05
C GLN A 45 -25.63 -57.71 8.96
N ALA A 46 -26.02 -57.95 7.71
CA ALA A 46 -25.11 -58.00 6.57
C ALA A 46 -24.49 -56.63 6.24
N LEU A 47 -25.20 -55.53 6.50
CA LEU A 47 -24.72 -54.16 6.27
C LEU A 47 -24.07 -53.52 7.51
N SER A 48 -23.94 -54.25 8.62
CA SER A 48 -23.24 -53.79 9.83
C SER A 48 -21.84 -53.17 9.57
N PRO A 49 -20.95 -53.78 8.75
CA PRO A 49 -19.64 -53.20 8.49
C PRO A 49 -19.69 -51.88 7.70
N LEU A 50 -20.80 -51.58 7.02
CA LEU A 50 -20.99 -50.34 6.27
C LEU A 50 -21.05 -49.10 7.16
N LYS A 51 -21.39 -49.27 8.45
CA LYS A 51 -21.36 -48.20 9.45
C LYS A 51 -19.94 -47.66 9.66
N TYR A 52 -18.92 -48.53 9.64
CA TYR A 52 -17.52 -48.12 9.76
C TYR A 52 -17.05 -47.36 8.53
N VAL A 53 -17.51 -47.75 7.34
CA VAL A 53 -17.27 -47.01 6.09
C VAL A 53 -17.94 -45.63 6.14
N GLY A 54 -19.17 -45.55 6.65
CA GLY A 54 -19.88 -44.30 6.88
C GLY A 54 -19.17 -43.38 7.88
N MET A 55 -18.66 -43.93 8.99
CA MET A 55 -17.85 -43.18 9.97
C MET A 55 -16.55 -42.64 9.36
N LEU A 56 -15.84 -43.45 8.56
CA LEU A 56 -14.62 -43.01 7.89
C LEU A 56 -14.92 -41.87 6.90
N ALA A 57 -15.99 -41.99 6.09
CA ALA A 57 -16.41 -40.94 5.17
C ALA A 57 -16.81 -39.64 5.89
N LEU A 58 -17.49 -39.74 7.03
CA LEU A 58 -17.85 -38.61 7.87
C LEU A 58 -16.60 -37.92 8.43
N LEU A 59 -15.63 -38.68 8.94
CA LEU A 59 -14.37 -38.14 9.46
C LEU A 59 -13.58 -37.42 8.37
N ILE A 60 -13.50 -37.99 7.16
CA ILE A 60 -12.85 -37.35 6.00
C ILE A 60 -13.58 -36.05 5.62
N GLY A 61 -14.92 -36.06 5.59
CA GLY A 61 -15.71 -34.87 5.29
C GLY A 61 -15.53 -33.76 6.33
N ILE A 62 -15.56 -34.10 7.63
CA ILE A 62 -15.31 -33.17 8.73
C ILE A 62 -13.89 -32.63 8.67
N ALA A 63 -12.88 -33.48 8.42
CA ALA A 63 -11.50 -33.05 8.26
C ALA A 63 -11.32 -32.09 7.08
N ALA A 64 -11.95 -32.37 5.92
CA ALA A 64 -11.89 -31.47 4.76
C ALA A 64 -12.56 -30.11 5.04
N LEU A 65 -13.71 -30.11 5.72
CA LEU A 65 -14.39 -28.88 6.14
C LEU A 65 -13.61 -28.12 7.21
N TRP A 66 -12.96 -28.82 8.14
CA TRP A 66 -12.10 -28.24 9.16
C TRP A 66 -10.84 -27.63 8.55
N ILE A 67 -10.23 -28.28 7.56
CA ILE A 67 -9.09 -27.75 6.78
C ILE A 67 -9.50 -26.51 5.99
N ASP A 68 -10.66 -26.50 5.34
CA ASP A 68 -11.17 -25.33 4.63
C ASP A 68 -11.51 -24.18 5.58
N TRP A 69 -12.13 -24.49 6.71
CA TRP A 69 -12.43 -23.54 7.77
C TRP A 69 -11.15 -22.97 8.41
N LEU A 70 -10.12 -23.80 8.62
CA LEU A 70 -8.80 -23.34 9.05
C LEU A 70 -8.14 -22.46 7.98
N ARG A 71 -8.24 -22.80 6.69
CA ARG A 71 -7.76 -21.94 5.60
C ARG A 71 -8.46 -20.57 5.59
N LYS A 72 -9.75 -20.52 5.90
CA LYS A 72 -10.53 -19.27 5.98
C LYS A 72 -10.35 -18.52 7.31
N ARG A 73 -10.06 -19.22 8.40
CA ARG A 73 -9.86 -18.67 9.76
C ARG A 73 -8.41 -18.35 10.10
N GLN A 74 -7.44 -18.82 9.33
CA GLN A 74 -6.12 -18.23 9.37
C GLN A 74 -6.33 -16.74 9.05
N PRO A 75 -6.15 -15.79 10.00
CA PRO A 75 -5.92 -14.42 9.59
C PRO A 75 -4.76 -14.53 8.62
N SER A 76 -4.91 -14.02 7.40
CA SER A 76 -3.90 -14.17 6.36
C SER A 76 -2.50 -13.97 6.95
N LYS A 77 -1.81 -15.07 7.29
CA LYS A 77 -0.39 -15.10 7.65
C LYS A 77 0.42 -15.10 6.35
N GLN A 78 -0.10 -14.39 5.36
CA GLN A 78 0.49 -14.09 4.07
C GLN A 78 0.14 -12.64 3.74
N ASN A 79 0.55 -11.73 4.62
CA ASN A 79 1.09 -10.40 4.29
C ASN A 79 1.91 -9.85 5.48
N LEU A 80 2.55 -10.73 6.25
CA LEU A 80 3.81 -10.36 6.86
C LEU A 80 4.85 -10.66 5.80
N VAL A 81 5.53 -9.63 5.32
CA VAL A 81 6.77 -9.81 4.58
C VAL A 81 7.67 -10.65 5.47
N GLU A 82 7.78 -11.94 5.17
CA GLU A 82 8.93 -12.72 5.61
C GLU A 82 10.10 -12.16 4.81
N VAL A 83 10.71 -11.11 5.37
CA VAL A 83 12.02 -10.67 4.95
C VAL A 83 12.91 -11.84 5.29
N ILE A 84 13.28 -12.60 4.26
CA ILE A 84 14.38 -13.58 4.32
C ILE A 84 15.50 -12.89 5.11
N PRO A 85 15.97 -13.44 6.24
CA PRO A 85 17.13 -12.89 6.91
C PRO A 85 18.33 -13.14 6.01
N ILE A 86 18.59 -12.22 5.09
CA ILE A 86 19.87 -12.15 4.41
C ILE A 86 20.81 -11.59 5.47
N ALA A 87 21.57 -12.50 6.07
CA ALA A 87 22.67 -12.15 6.96
C ALA A 87 23.51 -11.04 6.30
N PRO A 88 23.93 -10.01 7.06
CA PRO A 88 24.69 -8.91 6.50
C PRO A 88 26.03 -9.44 6.01
N LYS A 89 26.20 -9.54 4.69
CA LYS A 89 27.55 -9.55 4.12
C LYS A 89 28.03 -8.11 4.14
N ALA A 90 29.06 -7.89 4.95
CA ALA A 90 29.90 -6.71 4.88
C ALA A 90 30.39 -6.51 3.43
N ASP A 91 30.60 -5.25 3.10
CA ASP A 91 31.34 -4.75 1.94
C ASP A 91 30.58 -4.71 0.61
N ALA A 92 29.79 -3.65 0.44
CA ALA A 92 29.66 -2.98 -0.85
C ALA A 92 29.53 -1.46 -0.63
N PRO A 93 30.45 -0.63 -1.15
CA PRO A 93 30.39 0.81 -0.99
C PRO A 93 29.20 1.39 -1.76
N PHE A 94 28.48 2.30 -1.10
CA PHE A 94 27.36 3.06 -1.64
C PHE A 94 27.75 3.70 -2.98
N ALA A 95 27.06 3.32 -4.05
CA ALA A 95 27.21 3.93 -5.35
C ALA A 95 26.75 5.40 -5.29
N ASN A 96 27.71 6.31 -5.50
CA ASN A 96 27.54 7.75 -5.61
C ASN A 96 26.40 8.12 -6.57
N VAL A 97 25.33 8.71 -6.03
CA VAL A 97 24.35 9.46 -6.82
C VAL A 97 25.04 10.74 -7.29
N LYS A 98 25.52 10.76 -8.53
CA LYS A 98 26.06 11.98 -9.16
C LYS A 98 24.94 12.99 -9.36
N ALA A 99 24.95 14.04 -8.54
CA ALA A 99 24.21 15.26 -8.79
C ALA A 99 24.65 15.89 -10.13
N HIS A 100 23.74 16.01 -11.09
CA HIS A 100 23.93 16.87 -12.25
C HIS A 100 23.53 18.30 -11.86
N ALA A 101 24.53 19.16 -11.65
CA ALA A 101 24.33 20.61 -11.61
C ALA A 101 24.29 21.15 -13.06
N PRO A 102 23.32 21.99 -13.44
CA PRO A 102 23.43 22.77 -14.66
C PRO A 102 24.29 24.02 -14.43
N SER A 103 25.27 24.22 -15.32
CA SER A 103 26.14 25.40 -15.39
C SER A 103 25.38 26.63 -15.94
N PRO A 104 25.77 27.87 -15.60
CA PRO A 104 24.98 29.06 -15.89
C PRO A 104 25.34 29.67 -17.25
N SER A 105 24.33 29.91 -18.09
CA SER A 105 24.44 30.75 -19.29
C SER A 105 23.46 31.91 -19.15
N GLY A 106 24.00 33.13 -19.27
CA GLY A 106 23.41 34.37 -18.83
C GLY A 106 22.08 34.78 -19.47
N VAL A 107 21.28 35.51 -18.69
CA VAL A 107 20.28 36.45 -19.20
C VAL A 107 20.24 37.67 -18.27
N SER A 108 20.19 38.83 -18.93
CA SER A 108 20.25 40.21 -18.47
C SER A 108 19.37 40.61 -17.28
N GLU A 109 20.04 41.19 -16.30
CA GLU A 109 19.75 42.41 -15.54
C GLU A 109 18.45 43.17 -15.87
N HIS A 110 17.40 42.91 -15.09
CA HIS A 110 16.45 43.90 -14.55
C HIS A 110 15.49 43.18 -13.60
N THR A 111 15.84 43.11 -12.32
CA THR A 111 14.90 42.71 -11.27
C THR A 111 15.13 43.58 -10.05
N ARG A 112 14.19 44.50 -9.84
CA ARG A 112 13.95 45.18 -8.56
C ARG A 112 14.05 44.15 -7.44
N ALA A 113 14.96 44.39 -6.50
CA ALA A 113 15.18 43.56 -5.34
C ALA A 113 13.86 43.31 -4.59
N LEU A 114 13.28 42.13 -4.79
CA LEU A 114 12.32 41.56 -3.87
C LEU A 114 13.16 40.80 -2.85
N SER A 115 13.41 41.43 -1.70
CA SER A 115 13.99 40.77 -0.53
C SER A 115 13.22 39.48 -0.22
N PRO A 116 13.89 38.31 -0.16
CA PRO A 116 13.26 37.14 0.39
C PRO A 116 13.15 37.34 1.89
N ALA A 117 11.94 37.57 2.40
CA ALA A 117 11.64 37.35 3.80
C ALA A 117 11.76 35.84 4.05
N ALA A 118 12.97 35.40 4.40
CA ALA A 118 13.28 34.03 4.75
C ALA A 118 12.75 33.76 6.15
N GLY A 119 11.63 33.03 6.25
CA GLY A 119 11.27 32.37 7.49
C GLY A 119 12.34 31.31 7.81
N THR A 120 12.93 31.39 9.00
CA THR A 120 13.91 30.43 9.49
C THR A 120 13.33 29.02 9.50
N ALA A 121 14.15 28.03 9.13
CA ALA A 121 13.77 26.62 9.19
C ALA A 121 13.35 26.25 10.62
N PRO A 122 12.31 25.42 10.81
CA PRO A 122 12.03 24.83 12.10
C PRO A 122 13.24 24.05 12.65
N GLU A 123 13.26 23.80 13.97
CA GLU A 123 14.28 22.93 14.55
C GLU A 123 14.10 21.50 14.04
N ARG A 124 15.22 20.89 13.62
CA ARG A 124 15.25 19.53 13.11
C ARG A 124 15.17 18.54 14.27
N ALA A 125 14.22 17.61 14.21
CA ALA A 125 14.15 16.52 15.18
C ALA A 125 15.34 15.56 15.05
N THR A 126 15.77 14.97 16.17
CA THR A 126 16.83 13.96 16.24
C THR A 126 16.30 12.52 16.28
N ALA A 127 14.99 12.35 16.44
CA ALA A 127 14.34 11.04 16.50
C ALA A 127 12.96 11.05 15.82
N TRP A 128 12.51 9.86 15.41
CA TRP A 128 11.21 9.68 14.76
C TRP A 128 10.05 9.89 15.74
N SER A 129 9.12 10.74 15.34
CA SER A 129 7.87 11.01 16.06
C SER A 129 6.84 11.58 15.08
N PRO A 130 5.55 11.70 15.46
CA PRO A 130 4.55 12.37 14.63
C PRO A 130 4.94 13.81 14.25
N ALA A 131 5.74 14.49 15.09
CA ALA A 131 6.21 15.85 14.84
C ALA A 131 7.07 15.96 13.56
N VAL A 132 7.78 14.89 13.17
CA VAL A 132 8.55 14.87 11.91
C VAL A 132 7.61 15.04 10.72
N PHE A 133 6.49 14.30 10.70
CA PHE A 133 5.50 14.40 9.62
C PHE A 133 4.81 15.76 9.57
N GLU A 134 4.63 16.43 10.71
CA GLU A 134 4.07 17.79 10.77
C GLU A 134 5.06 18.87 10.31
N ALA A 135 6.37 18.65 10.50
CA ALA A 135 7.42 19.59 10.14
C ALA A 135 7.76 19.58 8.65
N ILE A 136 7.59 18.44 7.98
CA ILE A 136 7.95 18.26 6.57
C ILE A 136 6.79 18.52 5.62
N GLU A 137 7.10 18.93 4.41
CA GLU A 137 6.16 19.11 3.32
C GLU A 137 5.85 17.78 2.58
N TRP A 138 4.81 17.80 1.75
CA TRP A 138 4.27 16.60 1.11
C TRP A 138 5.28 15.86 0.22
N ARG A 139 6.20 16.55 -0.49
CA ARG A 139 7.27 15.88 -1.26
C ARG A 139 8.31 15.19 -0.40
N ARG A 140 8.50 15.63 0.84
CA ARG A 140 9.40 14.97 1.79
C ARG A 140 8.73 13.76 2.40
N PHE A 141 7.43 13.85 2.67
CA PHE A 141 6.64 12.68 3.02
C PHE A 141 6.71 11.58 1.95
N GLU A 142 6.50 11.92 0.67
CA GLU A 142 6.66 10.98 -0.46
C GLU A 142 8.06 10.34 -0.48
N ALA A 143 9.11 11.15 -0.35
CA ALA A 143 10.48 10.66 -0.38
C ALA A 143 10.82 9.75 0.82
N VAL A 144 10.29 10.04 2.02
CA VAL A 144 10.42 9.15 3.18
C VAL A 144 9.74 7.82 2.92
N CYS A 145 8.51 7.82 2.38
CA CYS A 145 7.82 6.59 2.01
C CYS A 145 8.62 5.79 0.97
N GLU A 146 9.13 6.44 -0.08
CA GLU A 146 9.98 5.80 -1.09
C GLU A 146 11.21 5.15 -0.45
N ALA A 147 11.98 5.91 0.33
CA ALA A 147 13.17 5.41 0.99
C ALA A 147 12.86 4.24 1.95
N LEU A 148 11.72 4.29 2.65
CA LEU A 148 11.28 3.21 3.55
C LEU A 148 10.98 1.91 2.78
N PHE A 149 10.37 2.00 1.59
CA PHE A 149 10.13 0.84 0.73
C PHE A 149 11.44 0.34 0.08
N ALA A 150 12.35 1.23 -0.30
CA ALA A 150 13.68 0.84 -0.78
C ALA A 150 14.44 0.05 0.30
N GLN A 151 14.40 0.49 1.56
CA GLN A 151 14.95 -0.25 2.70
C GLN A 151 14.26 -1.59 2.96
N ALA A 152 12.99 -1.75 2.53
CA ALA A 152 12.27 -3.02 2.58
C ALA A 152 12.67 -3.99 1.45
N GLY A 153 13.56 -3.57 0.54
CA GLY A 153 14.09 -4.41 -0.54
C GLY A 153 13.40 -4.25 -1.88
N PHE A 154 12.53 -3.24 -2.06
CA PHE A 154 11.95 -2.93 -3.37
C PHE A 154 12.91 -2.08 -4.20
N GLU A 155 12.84 -2.20 -5.52
CA GLU A 155 13.32 -1.16 -6.42
C GLU A 155 12.19 -0.13 -6.59
N THR A 156 12.47 1.14 -6.33
CA THR A 156 11.47 2.21 -6.31
C THR A 156 11.65 3.11 -7.52
N LYS A 157 10.54 3.59 -8.08
CA LYS A 157 10.53 4.69 -9.04
C LYS A 157 9.45 5.70 -8.65
N SER A 158 9.86 6.84 -8.12
CA SER A 158 8.98 8.00 -7.96
C SER A 158 8.90 8.82 -9.23
N GLN A 159 7.74 9.42 -9.48
CA GLN A 159 7.56 10.36 -10.59
C GLN A 159 7.58 11.80 -10.08
N SER A 160 8.46 12.59 -10.69
CA SER A 160 8.51 14.02 -10.44
C SER A 160 7.47 14.71 -11.33
N HIS A 161 6.38 15.16 -10.71
CA HIS A 161 5.40 16.14 -11.20
C HIS A 161 4.19 15.58 -11.96
N GLY A 162 3.02 16.19 -11.73
CA GLY A 162 1.81 15.98 -12.53
C GLY A 162 0.63 15.41 -11.74
N ALA A 163 -0.59 15.75 -12.18
CA ALA A 163 -1.83 15.13 -11.74
C ALA A 163 -1.99 13.73 -12.36
N ASP A 164 -0.95 12.91 -12.31
CA ASP A 164 -0.88 11.65 -13.03
C ASP A 164 -1.49 10.54 -12.21
N GLY A 165 -2.81 10.45 -12.32
CA GLY A 165 -3.56 9.24 -12.03
C GLY A 165 -3.52 8.75 -10.58
N GLY A 166 -2.89 9.47 -9.64
CA GLY A 166 -2.87 9.13 -8.23
C GLY A 166 -1.85 8.08 -7.79
N VAL A 167 -0.78 7.83 -8.56
CA VAL A 167 0.35 6.99 -8.11
C VAL A 167 1.57 7.86 -7.82
N ASP A 168 2.12 7.75 -6.62
CA ASP A 168 3.30 8.52 -6.22
C ASP A 168 4.59 7.68 -6.34
N ILE A 169 4.53 6.39 -6.01
CA ILE A 169 5.69 5.49 -6.04
C ILE A 169 5.33 4.15 -6.70
N TRP A 170 6.15 3.72 -7.64
CA TRP A 170 6.09 2.40 -8.26
C TRP A 170 7.11 1.47 -7.60
N LEU A 171 6.68 0.32 -7.11
CA LEU A 171 7.56 -0.68 -6.50
C LEU A 171 7.72 -1.89 -7.41
N TYR A 172 8.96 -2.26 -7.68
CA TYR A 172 9.35 -3.40 -8.49
C TYR A 172 10.00 -4.47 -7.62
N SER A 173 9.76 -5.73 -7.97
CA SER A 173 10.44 -6.86 -7.33
C SER A 173 11.91 -6.88 -7.74
N ARG A 174 12.83 -7.09 -6.78
CA ARG A 174 14.25 -7.28 -7.09
C ARG A 174 14.52 -8.51 -7.98
N HIS A 175 13.63 -9.51 -7.92
CA HIS A 175 13.75 -10.72 -8.74
C HIS A 175 13.15 -10.54 -10.15
N SER A 176 12.39 -9.47 -10.40
CA SER A 176 11.73 -9.23 -11.67
C SER A 176 11.51 -7.72 -11.88
N LYS A 177 12.53 -7.07 -12.47
CA LYS A 177 12.54 -5.61 -12.67
C LYS A 177 11.50 -5.11 -13.67
N ASP A 178 11.02 -6.00 -14.54
CA ASP A 178 10.02 -5.66 -15.56
C ASP A 178 8.58 -5.81 -15.07
N SER A 179 8.37 -6.28 -13.83
CA SER A 179 7.05 -6.47 -13.25
C SER A 179 6.85 -5.58 -12.03
N VAL A 180 5.90 -4.65 -12.14
CA VAL A 180 5.45 -3.83 -11.01
C VAL A 180 4.82 -4.76 -9.97
N ALA A 181 5.39 -4.76 -8.76
CA ALA A 181 4.90 -5.57 -7.64
C ALA A 181 3.68 -4.92 -6.98
N LEU A 182 3.73 -3.61 -6.75
CA LEU A 182 2.63 -2.81 -6.22
C LEU A 182 2.85 -1.31 -6.47
N ILE A 183 1.80 -0.52 -6.32
CA ILE A 183 1.85 0.95 -6.35
C ILE A 183 1.56 1.55 -4.99
N VAL A 184 2.10 2.73 -4.75
CA VAL A 184 1.89 3.50 -3.51
C VAL A 184 1.30 4.86 -3.86
N GLN A 185 0.25 5.24 -3.12
CA GLN A 185 -0.27 6.60 -3.09
C GLN A 185 -0.04 7.20 -1.70
N CYS A 186 0.53 8.40 -1.65
CA CYS A 186 0.87 9.17 -0.47
C CYS A 186 -0.09 10.35 -0.32
N LYS A 187 -0.65 10.54 0.87
CA LYS A 187 -1.47 11.70 1.23
C LYS A 187 -0.97 12.35 2.51
N HIS A 188 -0.36 13.51 2.35
CA HIS A 188 0.07 14.36 3.47
C HIS A 188 -1.10 15.23 3.95
N TRP A 189 -2.00 14.66 4.75
CA TRP A 189 -3.20 15.31 5.25
C TRP A 189 -3.06 15.63 6.74
N ARG A 190 -3.67 16.76 7.14
CA ARG A 190 -3.69 17.22 8.53
C ARG A 190 -5.13 17.29 9.02
N GLY A 191 -5.46 16.51 10.04
CA GLY A 191 -6.76 16.54 10.73
C GLY A 191 -7.98 16.03 9.94
N LYS A 192 -7.81 15.49 8.73
CA LYS A 192 -8.89 14.86 7.95
C LYS A 192 -8.59 13.37 7.76
N GLU A 193 -9.48 12.53 8.28
CA GLU A 193 -9.39 11.08 8.06
C GLU A 193 -9.61 10.70 6.59
N VAL A 194 -8.96 9.64 6.17
CA VAL A 194 -9.15 9.02 4.86
C VAL A 194 -10.42 8.18 4.86
N GLY A 195 -11.32 8.48 3.93
CA GLY A 195 -12.59 7.80 3.76
C GLY A 195 -12.56 6.72 2.67
N VAL A 196 -13.71 6.04 2.53
CA VAL A 196 -13.89 5.01 1.48
C VAL A 196 -13.80 5.61 0.08
N LYS A 197 -14.17 6.88 -0.09
CA LYS A 197 -14.13 7.55 -1.41
C LYS A 197 -12.70 7.55 -1.96
N GLU A 198 -11.76 8.00 -1.15
CA GLU A 198 -10.33 8.08 -1.48
C GLU A 198 -9.76 6.71 -1.84
N LEU A 199 -10.10 5.68 -1.07
CA LEU A 199 -9.63 4.31 -1.35
C LEU A 199 -10.28 3.69 -2.58
N ARG A 200 -11.53 4.04 -2.89
CA ARG A 200 -12.21 3.60 -4.11
C ARG A 200 -11.59 4.23 -5.35
N GLU A 201 -11.23 5.51 -5.27
CA GLU A 201 -10.46 6.19 -6.31
C GLU A 201 -9.14 5.46 -6.54
N PHE A 202 -8.37 5.18 -5.47
CA PHE A 202 -7.13 4.41 -5.55
C PHE A 202 -7.30 3.00 -6.13
N LEU A 203 -8.38 2.30 -5.77
CA LEU A 203 -8.70 1.00 -6.37
C LEU A 203 -8.93 1.11 -7.89
N GLY A 204 -9.53 2.20 -8.36
CA GLY A 204 -9.66 2.49 -9.79
C GLY A 204 -8.30 2.62 -10.48
N VAL A 205 -7.34 3.28 -9.83
CA VAL A 205 -5.95 3.42 -10.29
C VAL A 205 -5.24 2.08 -10.34
N MET A 206 -5.42 1.23 -9.33
CA MET A 206 -4.90 -0.13 -9.32
C MET A 206 -5.45 -0.94 -10.49
N ALA A 207 -6.77 -0.87 -10.72
CA ALA A 207 -7.44 -1.58 -11.81
C ALA A 207 -6.98 -1.11 -13.20
N SER A 208 -6.84 0.20 -13.43
CA SER A 208 -6.39 0.74 -14.72
C SER A 208 -4.97 0.31 -15.05
N ASN A 209 -4.12 0.12 -14.03
CA ASN A 209 -2.74 -0.33 -14.17
C ASN A 209 -2.57 -1.85 -14.08
N LYS A 210 -3.67 -2.61 -13.94
CA LYS A 210 -3.69 -4.09 -13.80
C LYS A 210 -2.85 -4.58 -12.61
N ILE A 211 -2.88 -3.83 -11.51
CA ILE A 211 -2.14 -4.13 -10.28
C ILE A 211 -3.10 -4.65 -9.21
N MET A 212 -2.75 -5.77 -8.60
CA MET A 212 -3.60 -6.45 -7.61
C MET A 212 -3.39 -5.96 -6.17
N ARG A 213 -2.26 -5.31 -5.89
CA ARG A 213 -1.88 -4.86 -4.55
C ARG A 213 -1.43 -3.40 -4.58
N GLY A 214 -1.85 -2.62 -3.59
CA GLY A 214 -1.42 -1.24 -3.45
C GLY A 214 -1.21 -0.87 -2.00
N THR A 215 -0.45 0.20 -1.75
CA THR A 215 -0.37 0.83 -0.42
C THR A 215 -0.91 2.25 -0.51
N TYR A 216 -1.83 2.58 0.39
CA TYR A 216 -2.23 3.96 0.63
C TYR A 216 -1.52 4.43 1.89
N ALA A 217 -0.62 5.40 1.77
CA ALA A 217 0.14 5.97 2.87
C ALA A 217 -0.42 7.35 3.22
N THR A 218 -0.65 7.63 4.49
CA THR A 218 -1.11 8.96 4.92
C THR A 218 -0.52 9.36 6.27
N THR A 219 -0.37 10.67 6.48
CA THR A 219 -0.05 11.26 7.78
C THR A 219 -1.27 11.44 8.69
N SER A 220 -2.48 11.19 8.18
CA SER A 220 -3.71 11.18 8.98
C SER A 220 -4.10 9.75 9.38
N THR A 221 -5.36 9.56 9.77
CA THR A 221 -5.95 8.27 10.13
C THR A 221 -6.95 7.81 9.06
N TYR A 222 -7.47 6.59 9.21
CA TYR A 222 -8.52 6.03 8.36
C TYR A 222 -9.82 5.87 9.14
N THR A 223 -10.94 6.13 8.47
CA THR A 223 -12.24 5.68 8.97
C THR A 223 -12.33 4.15 9.04
N SER A 224 -13.18 3.63 9.93
CA SER A 224 -13.33 2.18 10.11
C SER A 224 -13.81 1.47 8.83
N GLU A 225 -14.65 2.15 8.06
CA GLU A 225 -15.20 1.72 6.78
C GLU A 225 -14.12 1.71 5.71
N ALA A 226 -13.21 2.69 5.71
CA ALA A 226 -12.07 2.74 4.82
C ALA A 226 -11.13 1.55 5.07
N LEU A 227 -10.82 1.23 6.33
CA LEU A 227 -9.99 0.07 6.66
C LEU A 227 -10.61 -1.25 6.19
N LYS A 228 -11.92 -1.44 6.39
CA LYS A 228 -12.66 -2.61 5.89
C LYS A 228 -12.57 -2.69 4.36
N PHE A 229 -12.82 -1.58 3.68
CA PHE A 229 -12.73 -1.49 2.23
C PHE A 229 -11.31 -1.81 1.73
N ALA A 230 -10.28 -1.26 2.36
CA ALA A 230 -8.89 -1.51 1.99
C ALA A 230 -8.55 -3.00 2.04
N ASN A 231 -8.88 -3.65 3.16
CA ASN A 231 -8.61 -5.07 3.40
C ASN A 231 -9.30 -5.98 2.38
N SER A 232 -10.53 -5.67 1.97
CA SER A 232 -11.26 -6.45 0.98
C SER A 232 -10.74 -6.28 -0.45
N ASN A 233 -9.96 -5.24 -0.73
CA ASN A 233 -9.55 -4.86 -2.08
C ASN A 233 -8.03 -4.87 -2.31
N GLY A 234 -7.27 -5.55 -1.44
CA GLY A 234 -5.82 -5.67 -1.61
C GLY A 234 -5.05 -4.37 -1.41
N ILE A 235 -5.63 -3.42 -0.65
CA ILE A 235 -4.99 -2.16 -0.31
C ILE A 235 -4.45 -2.26 1.12
N SER A 236 -3.14 -2.02 1.27
CA SER A 236 -2.51 -1.81 2.57
C SER A 236 -2.74 -0.36 3.00
N ALA A 237 -3.58 -0.14 4.01
CA ALA A 237 -3.80 1.18 4.59
C ALA A 237 -2.72 1.46 5.64
N LEU A 238 -1.86 2.43 5.37
CA LEU A 238 -0.71 2.76 6.20
C LEU A 238 -0.85 4.21 6.69
N ASP A 239 -1.16 4.39 7.97
CA ASP A 239 -1.30 5.70 8.61
C ASP A 239 0.03 6.14 9.26
N ALA A 240 0.03 7.31 9.90
CA ALA A 240 1.22 7.85 10.56
C ALA A 240 1.79 6.88 11.62
N ASN A 241 0.91 6.24 12.41
CA ASN A 241 1.33 5.29 13.43
C ASN A 241 1.91 4.01 12.81
N GLY A 242 1.28 3.50 11.76
CA GLY A 242 1.78 2.37 10.98
C GLY A 242 3.14 2.64 10.34
N LEU A 243 3.33 3.84 9.78
CA LEU A 243 4.64 4.29 9.27
C LEU A 243 5.69 4.31 10.37
N LEU A 244 5.40 4.95 11.51
CA LEU A 244 6.32 5.00 12.65
C LEU A 244 6.66 3.59 13.16
N ALA A 245 5.69 2.69 13.22
CA ALA A 245 5.90 1.30 13.61
C ALA A 245 6.78 0.53 12.60
N LEU A 246 6.71 0.85 11.30
CA LEU A 246 7.62 0.28 10.30
C LEU A 246 9.04 0.85 10.42
N ILE A 247 9.15 2.15 10.69
CA ILE A 247 10.44 2.84 10.88
C ILE A 247 11.14 2.31 12.14
N ALA A 248 10.42 2.11 13.23
CA ALA A 248 10.96 1.57 14.49
C ALA A 248 11.53 0.15 14.36
N LYS A 249 11.14 -0.61 13.33
CA LYS A 249 11.70 -1.94 13.02
C LYS A 249 13.03 -1.89 12.26
N ARG A 250 13.49 -0.71 11.86
CA ARG A 250 14.76 -0.51 11.15
C ARG A 250 15.92 -0.37 12.13
N SER A 251 17.14 -0.67 11.67
CA SER A 251 18.34 -0.40 12.47
C SER A 251 18.52 1.11 12.68
N GLU A 252 19.23 1.52 13.73
CA GLU A 252 19.47 2.94 14.00
C GLU A 252 20.06 3.70 12.78
N PRO A 253 21.05 3.18 12.03
CA PRO A 253 21.53 3.85 10.82
C PRO A 253 20.46 4.02 9.75
N GLN A 254 19.56 3.03 9.59
CA GLN A 254 18.46 3.11 8.63
C GLN A 254 17.42 4.14 9.06
N GLN A 255 17.10 4.21 10.36
CA GLN A 255 16.21 5.24 10.91
C GLN A 255 16.79 6.64 10.69
N GLN A 256 18.09 6.83 10.94
CA GLN A 256 18.78 8.10 10.73
C GLN A 256 18.80 8.49 9.25
N ALA A 257 19.06 7.56 8.34
CA ALA A 257 19.03 7.82 6.89
C ALA A 257 17.64 8.26 6.42
N LEU A 258 16.55 7.67 6.96
CA LEU A 258 15.20 8.15 6.65
C LEU A 258 14.97 9.57 7.20
N LEU A 259 15.52 9.89 8.36
CA LEU A 259 15.40 11.21 8.98
C LEU A 259 16.17 12.27 8.18
N ASP A 260 17.32 11.90 7.61
CA ASP A 260 18.07 12.75 6.67
C ASP A 260 17.25 13.04 5.42
N VAL A 261 16.56 12.04 4.85
CA VAL A 261 15.63 12.23 3.71
C VAL A 261 14.48 13.16 4.08
N ALA A 262 13.90 13.01 5.29
CA ALA A 262 12.79 13.84 5.74
C ALA A 262 13.16 15.34 5.80
N TYR A 263 14.37 15.64 6.29
CA TYR A 263 14.85 17.00 6.52
C TYR A 263 15.77 17.54 5.40
N GLU A 264 15.80 16.87 4.24
CA GLU A 264 16.61 17.30 3.11
C GLU A 264 16.09 18.62 2.51
N GLY A 265 17.00 19.58 2.31
CA GLY A 265 16.71 20.87 1.67
C GLY A 265 15.70 21.72 2.44
N GLU A 266 14.88 22.48 1.73
CA GLU A 266 13.82 23.31 2.32
C GLU A 266 12.58 22.47 2.66
N TYR A 267 12.76 21.52 3.59
CA TYR A 267 11.77 20.51 3.94
C TYR A 267 10.45 21.09 4.45
N TRP A 268 10.45 22.28 5.05
CA TRP A 268 9.27 22.94 5.62
C TRP A 268 8.49 23.77 4.59
N ARG A 269 9.15 24.18 3.50
CA ARG A 269 8.55 25.04 2.48
C ARG A 269 7.85 24.18 1.43
N PRO A 270 6.54 24.33 1.22
CA PRO A 270 5.80 23.42 0.35
C PRO A 270 6.22 23.58 -1.11
N THR A 271 6.22 22.44 -1.79
CA THR A 271 6.40 22.37 -3.24
C THR A 271 5.06 22.55 -3.95
N CYS A 272 5.01 23.30 -5.05
CA CYS A 272 3.79 23.49 -5.83
C CYS A 272 3.39 22.18 -6.52
N ALA A 273 2.23 21.60 -6.18
CA ALA A 273 1.73 20.37 -6.79
C ALA A 273 1.60 20.44 -8.32
N SER A 274 1.30 21.62 -8.87
CA SER A 274 1.10 21.79 -10.32
C SER A 274 2.37 21.96 -11.15
N CYS A 275 3.49 22.45 -10.58
CA CYS A 275 4.68 22.77 -11.37
C CYS A 275 6.02 22.54 -10.68
N GLY A 276 6.03 22.02 -9.44
CA GLY A 276 7.25 21.55 -8.79
C GLY A 276 8.15 22.58 -8.14
N VAL A 277 7.91 23.88 -8.35
CA VAL A 277 8.72 24.92 -7.72
C VAL A 277 8.30 25.11 -6.26
N LYS A 278 9.25 25.48 -5.40
CA LYS A 278 8.96 25.89 -4.03
C LYS A 278 8.03 27.10 -4.02
N MET A 279 7.05 27.10 -3.13
CA MET A 279 6.06 28.16 -3.02
C MET A 279 6.59 29.31 -2.15
N LEU A 280 6.03 30.50 -2.37
CA LEU A 280 6.37 31.72 -1.64
C LEU A 280 5.22 32.08 -0.69
N SER A 281 5.55 32.60 0.49
CA SER A 281 4.55 33.19 1.38
C SER A 281 4.00 34.47 0.75
N ARG A 282 2.68 34.61 0.70
CA ARG A 282 1.96 35.76 0.14
C ARG A 282 0.90 36.23 1.12
N THR A 283 0.77 37.54 1.27
CA THR A 283 -0.27 38.18 2.08
C THR A 283 -1.22 38.95 1.17
N PRO A 284 -2.54 38.73 1.25
CA PRO A 284 -3.50 39.49 0.45
C PRO A 284 -3.46 40.98 0.77
N SER A 285 -3.48 41.83 -0.27
CA SER A 285 -3.46 43.30 -0.11
C SER A 285 -4.74 43.85 0.53
N LYS A 286 -5.85 43.13 0.44
CA LYS A 286 -7.17 43.51 0.99
C LYS A 286 -7.44 42.94 2.39
N GLY A 287 -6.39 42.51 3.09
CA GLY A 287 -6.50 41.79 4.35
C GLY A 287 -6.85 40.30 4.15
N GLY A 288 -6.49 39.48 5.14
CA GLY A 288 -6.67 38.02 5.10
C GLY A 288 -5.44 37.28 5.64
N ALA A 289 -5.57 35.97 5.82
CA ALA A 289 -4.46 35.13 6.25
C ALA A 289 -3.40 35.00 5.14
N ALA A 290 -2.13 34.89 5.54
CA ALA A 290 -1.06 34.55 4.62
C ALA A 290 -1.28 33.13 4.04
N PHE A 291 -0.86 32.95 2.80
CA PHE A 291 -0.99 31.70 2.05
C PHE A 291 0.27 31.43 1.24
N TRP A 292 0.45 30.16 0.85
CA TRP A 292 1.51 29.78 -0.08
C TRP A 292 1.02 30.02 -1.51
N GLY A 293 1.69 30.91 -2.24
CA GLY A 293 1.47 31.14 -3.66
C GLY A 293 2.61 30.59 -4.51
N CYS A 294 2.30 30.06 -5.69
CA CYS A 294 3.34 29.57 -6.60
C CYS A 294 4.32 30.68 -7.02
N ALA A 295 5.62 30.40 -7.02
CA ALA A 295 6.66 31.33 -7.47
C ALA A 295 6.53 31.70 -8.96
N ASN A 296 5.94 30.82 -9.77
CA ASN A 296 5.74 31.02 -11.22
C ASN A 296 4.47 31.80 -11.58
N TYR A 297 3.77 32.42 -10.61
CA TYR A 297 2.63 33.29 -10.90
C TYR A 297 3.04 34.42 -11.88
N PRO A 298 2.22 34.76 -12.90
CA PRO A 298 0.85 34.32 -13.15
C PRO A 298 0.69 33.04 -13.97
N ARG A 299 1.79 32.43 -14.44
CA ARG A 299 1.76 31.21 -15.29
C ARG A 299 1.28 29.98 -14.53
N CYS A 300 1.50 29.94 -13.22
CA CYS A 300 0.93 28.94 -12.33
C CYS A 300 0.20 29.64 -11.18
N ARG A 301 -1.11 29.37 -11.03
CA ARG A 301 -2.01 30.04 -10.07
C ARG A 301 -2.31 29.20 -8.83
N SER A 302 -1.57 28.11 -8.60
CA SER A 302 -1.78 27.22 -7.47
C SER A 302 -1.50 27.92 -6.14
N MET A 303 -2.38 27.68 -5.18
CA MET A 303 -2.33 28.24 -3.84
C MET A 303 -2.55 27.12 -2.82
N LEU A 304 -1.87 27.22 -1.67
CA LEU A 304 -2.09 26.35 -0.52
C LEU A 304 -2.29 27.20 0.73
N PRO A 305 -3.21 26.83 1.64
CA PRO A 305 -3.34 27.50 2.92
C PRO A 305 -2.06 27.28 3.75
N MET A 306 -1.65 28.29 4.52
CA MET A 306 -0.62 28.09 5.54
C MET A 306 -1.23 27.36 6.74
N ALA A 307 -0.53 26.36 7.28
CA ALA A 307 -0.92 25.75 8.56
C ALA A 307 -0.95 26.84 9.64
N LYS A 308 -1.97 26.81 10.51
CA LYS A 308 -2.08 27.72 11.66
C LYS A 308 -0.86 27.50 12.57
N GLY A 309 0.18 28.34 12.43
CA GLY A 309 1.46 28.20 13.12
C GLY A 309 2.70 28.53 12.28
N ALA A 310 2.60 28.53 10.95
CA ALA A 310 3.72 28.87 10.04
C ALA A 310 3.88 30.38 9.77
N ALA A 311 3.11 31.20 10.46
CA ALA A 311 3.22 32.66 10.45
C ALA A 311 3.80 33.10 11.79
N ARG A 312 5.11 32.99 11.95
CA ARG A 312 5.90 33.76 12.91
C ARG A 312 7.16 34.22 12.24
#